data_AF-A0A3B8WZW0-F1
#
_entry.id   AF-A0A3B8WZW0-F1
#
_cell.length_a   1.000
_cell.length_b   1.000
_cell.length_c   1.000
_cell.angle_alpha   90.00
_cell.angle_beta   90.00
_cell.angle_gamma   90.00
#
_symmetry.space_group_name_H-M   'P 1'
#
loop_
_entity.id
_entity.type
_entity.pdbx_description
1 polymer ?
#
loop_
_entity_poly.entity_id
_entity_poly.type
_entity_poly.pdbx_seq_one_letter_code
_entity_poly.pdbx_strand_id
1 'polypeptide(L)'
;MNKPADIYLDRSRKTLLDLIAQLLQFSEAVIYLEGPAGSGRTTLLELARRNFTQLEDSGDELQVIDDADELNPAELLHRIEHSSNCRFLLSGLPGSSRLLRELLSSNTPALERLSIAPFTRPDAEYFLVNHCPAVPKRHRQAILNRERLYPQQLIQATYLQELSQRGFTHRCSRLSALAAIIISSLIWVAVTRELVFQPNHDKGIIDDGITDITRTRVPEPQPVGDVQSEDVLARAIETAPAITRPEPPRAEDSSPALAPMSETEAAPKPAGPVFSPPKPAPPIALAETALMARQPNHVTIQLMQASDPDNITKLRNRHNLDPTFVYLRQVGQQRLYCLLLGDYPSMEAAATALRSLSQELRDLGPWRRTFAAVQDEISARSH
;
A
#
# COMPACT_ATOMS: atom_id res chain seq x y z
N MET A 1 -15.56 15.57 -20.10
CA MET A 1 -16.28 14.29 -20.25
C MET A 1 -15.45 13.24 -19.54
N ASN A 2 -15.78 12.93 -18.28
CA ASN A 2 -15.03 11.92 -17.53
C ASN A 2 -15.30 10.55 -18.14
N LYS A 3 -14.24 9.86 -18.56
CA LYS A 3 -14.31 8.42 -18.80
C LYS A 3 -14.71 7.76 -17.46
N PRO A 4 -15.57 6.72 -17.44
CA PRO A 4 -15.70 5.90 -16.24
C PRO A 4 -14.30 5.41 -15.82
N ALA A 5 -14.10 5.23 -14.51
CA ALA A 5 -12.83 4.78 -13.96
C ALA A 5 -12.62 3.31 -14.31
N ASP A 6 -12.15 3.04 -15.54
CA ASP A 6 -11.80 1.70 -16.02
C ASP A 6 -10.82 1.05 -15.05
N ILE A 7 -11.29 0.03 -14.35
CA ILE A 7 -10.48 -0.74 -13.41
C ILE A 7 -9.44 -1.49 -14.23
N TYR A 8 -8.17 -1.06 -14.11
CA TYR A 8 -7.09 -1.70 -14.84
C TYR A 8 -6.87 -3.13 -14.33
N LEU A 9 -7.02 -4.09 -15.25
CA LEU A 9 -6.76 -5.50 -15.04
C LEU A 9 -5.62 -5.91 -15.97
N ASP A 10 -4.45 -6.16 -15.38
CA ASP A 10 -3.33 -6.81 -16.07
C ASP A 10 -3.63 -8.29 -16.36
N ARG A 11 -2.76 -8.94 -17.12
CA ARG A 11 -2.93 -10.36 -17.49
C ARG A 11 -3.01 -11.29 -16.27
N SER A 12 -2.17 -11.08 -15.25
CA SER A 12 -2.15 -11.92 -14.04
C SER A 12 -3.42 -11.72 -13.22
N ARG A 13 -3.92 -10.49 -13.06
CA ARG A 13 -5.22 -10.23 -12.41
C ARG A 13 -6.40 -10.78 -13.19
N LYS A 14 -6.36 -10.77 -14.52
CA LYS A 14 -7.39 -11.45 -15.33
C LYS A 14 -7.37 -12.96 -15.10
N THR A 15 -6.23 -13.63 -15.28
CA THR A 15 -6.13 -15.09 -15.06
C THR A 15 -6.51 -15.49 -13.63
N LEU A 16 -6.25 -14.63 -12.65
CA LEU A 16 -6.68 -14.82 -11.26
C LEU A 16 -8.21 -14.73 -11.09
N LEU A 17 -8.90 -13.82 -11.80
CA LEU A 17 -10.37 -13.76 -11.83
C LEU A 17 -10.98 -14.94 -12.59
N ASP A 18 -10.37 -15.35 -13.71
CA ASP A 18 -10.79 -16.52 -14.49
C ASP A 18 -10.69 -17.79 -13.61
N LEU A 19 -9.62 -17.93 -12.82
CA LEU A 19 -9.44 -19.03 -11.85
C LEU A 19 -10.42 -18.96 -10.68
N ILE A 20 -10.69 -17.78 -10.11
CA ILE A 20 -11.70 -17.63 -9.05
C ILE A 20 -13.08 -18.03 -9.56
N ALA A 21 -13.46 -17.61 -10.78
CA ALA A 21 -14.73 -18.00 -11.39
C ALA A 21 -14.82 -19.51 -11.61
N GLN A 22 -13.75 -20.16 -12.09
CA GLN A 22 -13.70 -21.62 -12.25
C GLN A 22 -13.80 -22.35 -10.90
N LEU A 23 -13.09 -21.88 -9.86
CA LEU A 23 -13.17 -22.49 -8.53
C LEU A 23 -14.55 -22.35 -7.92
N LEU A 24 -15.19 -21.18 -8.03
CA LEU A 24 -16.57 -20.99 -7.56
C LEU A 24 -17.58 -21.85 -8.34
N GLN A 25 -17.45 -21.96 -9.67
CA GLN A 25 -18.42 -22.71 -10.48
C GLN A 25 -18.32 -24.24 -10.34
N PHE A 26 -17.13 -24.77 -9.99
CA PHE A 26 -16.86 -26.21 -10.01
C PHE A 26 -16.31 -26.77 -8.68
N SER A 27 -16.36 -25.99 -7.59
CA SER A 27 -15.90 -26.42 -6.27
C SER A 27 -16.65 -25.74 -5.13
N GLU A 28 -16.88 -26.49 -4.06
CA GLU A 28 -17.36 -25.96 -2.78
C GLU A 28 -16.21 -25.44 -1.90
N ALA A 29 -15.00 -25.27 -2.46
CA ALA A 29 -13.83 -24.79 -1.75
C ALA A 29 -13.98 -23.34 -1.25
N VAL A 30 -13.53 -23.09 -0.02
CA VAL A 30 -13.41 -21.72 0.52
C VAL A 30 -12.21 -21.08 -0.15
N ILE A 31 -12.43 -20.01 -0.93
CA ILE A 31 -11.35 -19.32 -1.63
C ILE A 31 -10.83 -18.19 -0.74
N TYR A 32 -9.52 -18.16 -0.48
CA TYR A 32 -8.85 -17.12 0.28
C TYR A 32 -7.86 -16.36 -0.60
N LEU A 33 -8.20 -15.09 -0.90
CA LEU A 33 -7.43 -14.18 -1.74
C LEU A 33 -6.46 -13.33 -0.91
N GLU A 34 -5.21 -13.79 -0.79
CA GLU A 34 -4.18 -13.04 -0.11
C GLU A 34 -3.56 -11.93 -0.98
N GLY A 35 -3.28 -10.79 -0.36
CA GLY A 35 -2.47 -9.75 -0.98
C GLY A 35 -2.03 -8.68 0.02
N PRO A 36 -0.88 -8.01 -0.21
CA PRO A 36 -0.49 -6.84 0.57
C PRO A 36 -1.55 -5.74 0.52
N ALA A 37 -1.54 -4.82 1.50
CA ALA A 37 -2.39 -3.64 1.46
C ALA A 37 -2.18 -2.86 0.14
N GLY A 38 -3.28 -2.43 -0.48
CA GLY A 38 -3.25 -1.72 -1.77
C GLY A 38 -2.89 -2.56 -3.01
N SER A 39 -2.84 -3.90 -2.88
CA SER A 39 -2.60 -4.84 -4.00
C SER A 39 -3.78 -5.01 -4.96
N GLY A 40 -5.01 -4.71 -4.49
CA GLY A 40 -6.25 -4.81 -5.25
C GLY A 40 -7.32 -5.78 -4.70
N ARG A 41 -7.10 -6.43 -3.54
CA ARG A 41 -8.03 -7.41 -2.90
C ARG A 41 -9.51 -7.06 -3.08
N THR A 42 -9.94 -5.99 -2.41
CA THR A 42 -11.28 -5.40 -2.38
C THR A 42 -11.91 -5.21 -3.76
N THR A 43 -11.10 -4.89 -4.78
CA THR A 43 -11.54 -4.66 -6.15
C THR A 43 -11.67 -5.96 -6.93
N LEU A 44 -10.78 -6.93 -6.70
CA LEU A 44 -10.89 -8.28 -7.29
C LEU A 44 -12.05 -9.08 -6.69
N LEU A 45 -12.30 -8.95 -5.39
CA LEU A 45 -13.49 -9.52 -4.73
C LEU A 45 -14.79 -9.06 -5.39
N GLU A 46 -14.96 -7.73 -5.56
CA GLU A 46 -16.17 -7.15 -6.15
C GLU A 46 -16.31 -7.51 -7.64
N LEU A 47 -15.20 -7.66 -8.39
CA LEU A 47 -15.23 -8.16 -9.76
C LEU A 47 -15.62 -9.65 -9.83
N ALA A 48 -15.04 -10.49 -8.98
CA ALA A 48 -15.42 -11.90 -8.87
C ALA A 48 -16.90 -12.06 -8.49
N ARG A 49 -17.39 -11.26 -7.54
CA ARG A 49 -18.81 -11.24 -7.14
C ARG A 49 -19.73 -10.86 -8.29
N ARG A 50 -19.40 -9.79 -9.04
CA ARG A 50 -20.17 -9.38 -10.23
C ARG A 50 -20.19 -10.45 -11.32
N ASN A 51 -19.07 -11.13 -11.55
CA ASN A 51 -19.01 -12.24 -12.51
C ASN A 51 -19.89 -13.41 -12.05
N PHE A 52 -19.82 -13.80 -10.77
CA PHE A 52 -20.63 -14.87 -10.18
C PHE A 52 -22.14 -14.60 -10.32
N THR A 53 -22.60 -13.41 -9.89
CA THR A 53 -24.01 -12.98 -10.01
C THR A 53 -24.48 -12.78 -11.46
N GLN A 54 -23.60 -12.89 -12.46
CA GLN A 54 -23.96 -12.89 -13.89
C GLN A 54 -23.95 -14.30 -14.51
N LEU A 55 -23.42 -15.31 -13.82
CA LEU A 55 -23.23 -16.68 -14.31
C LEU A 55 -24.17 -17.69 -13.64
N GLU A 56 -24.58 -17.45 -12.40
CA GLU A 56 -25.38 -18.40 -11.62
C GLU A 56 -26.86 -18.00 -11.50
N ASP A 57 -27.72 -18.92 -11.95
CA ASP A 57 -29.18 -18.97 -11.68
C ASP A 57 -29.49 -20.14 -10.71
N SER A 58 -28.44 -20.70 -10.08
CA SER A 58 -28.42 -21.97 -9.31
C SER A 58 -29.07 -21.87 -7.93
N GLY A 59 -29.14 -20.66 -7.36
CA GLY A 59 -29.65 -20.40 -6.01
C GLY A 59 -28.61 -20.49 -4.87
N ASP A 60 -27.34 -20.73 -5.17
CA ASP A 60 -26.25 -20.68 -4.19
C ASP A 60 -25.84 -19.21 -3.89
N GLU A 61 -25.60 -18.87 -2.62
CA GLU A 61 -25.20 -17.51 -2.22
C GLU A 61 -23.66 -17.36 -2.11
N LEU A 62 -23.08 -16.38 -2.80
CA LEU A 62 -21.66 -16.05 -2.66
C LEU A 62 -21.43 -15.07 -1.50
N GLN A 63 -21.00 -15.59 -0.35
CA GLN A 63 -20.55 -14.79 0.78
C GLN A 63 -19.13 -14.26 0.55
N VAL A 64 -19.03 -12.97 0.26
CA VAL A 64 -17.76 -12.25 0.10
C VAL A 64 -17.37 -11.56 1.41
N ILE A 65 -16.15 -11.83 1.90
CA ILE A 65 -15.62 -11.23 3.13
C ILE A 65 -14.25 -10.61 2.83
N ASP A 66 -14.20 -9.27 2.76
CA ASP A 66 -12.95 -8.52 2.63
C ASP A 66 -12.30 -8.31 4.00
N ASP A 67 -10.97 -8.28 4.04
CA ASP A 67 -10.19 -8.12 5.27
C ASP A 67 -10.58 -9.14 6.36
N ALA A 68 -10.74 -10.40 5.99
CA ALA A 68 -11.14 -11.49 6.88
C ALA A 68 -10.09 -11.78 7.97
N ASP A 69 -8.86 -11.30 7.81
CA ASP A 69 -7.81 -11.29 8.83
C ASP A 69 -8.05 -10.31 9.99
N GLU A 70 -9.01 -9.39 9.86
CA GLU A 70 -9.52 -8.52 10.93
C GLU A 70 -10.78 -9.10 11.63
N LEU A 71 -11.13 -10.37 11.36
CA LEU A 71 -12.24 -11.09 12.01
C LEU A 71 -11.73 -12.19 12.95
N ASN A 72 -12.56 -12.57 13.92
CA ASN A 72 -12.26 -13.68 14.82
C ASN A 72 -12.30 -15.01 14.03
N PRO A 73 -11.23 -15.84 14.04
CA PRO A 73 -11.23 -17.13 13.34
C PRO A 73 -12.39 -18.04 13.72
N ALA A 74 -12.82 -18.04 15.00
CA ALA A 74 -13.95 -18.84 15.46
C ALA A 74 -15.31 -18.38 14.86
N GLU A 75 -15.48 -17.08 14.63
CA GLU A 75 -16.66 -16.51 13.97
C GLU A 75 -16.69 -16.86 12.47
N LEU A 76 -15.52 -16.84 11.82
CA LEU A 76 -15.38 -17.26 10.42
C LEU A 76 -15.68 -18.76 10.23
N LEU A 77 -15.11 -19.61 11.10
CA LEU A 77 -15.36 -21.06 11.07
C LEU A 77 -16.84 -21.36 11.29
N HIS A 78 -17.46 -20.76 12.32
CA HIS A 78 -18.88 -20.94 12.58
C HIS A 78 -19.75 -20.56 11.38
N ARG A 79 -19.41 -19.47 10.65
CA ARG A 79 -20.11 -19.08 9.42
C ARG A 79 -19.98 -20.12 8.31
N ILE A 80 -18.75 -20.61 8.06
CA ILE A 80 -18.45 -21.60 7.02
C ILE A 80 -19.11 -22.96 7.34
N GLU A 81 -19.16 -23.35 8.61
CA GLU A 81 -19.70 -24.64 9.05
C GLU A 81 -21.23 -24.69 9.10
N HIS A 82 -21.91 -23.56 9.34
CA HIS A 82 -23.37 -23.51 9.52
C HIS A 82 -24.12 -22.99 8.28
N SER A 83 -23.41 -22.55 7.23
CA SER A 83 -24.02 -22.14 5.96
C SER A 83 -24.18 -23.34 5.02
N SER A 84 -25.43 -23.66 4.65
CA SER A 84 -25.72 -24.57 3.53
C SER A 84 -25.87 -23.76 2.24
N ASN A 85 -25.42 -24.30 1.10
CA ASN A 85 -25.54 -23.70 -0.23
C ASN A 85 -24.93 -22.28 -0.33
N CYS A 86 -23.79 -22.06 0.35
CA CYS A 86 -23.07 -20.79 0.33
C CYS A 86 -21.61 -21.01 -0.09
N ARG A 87 -21.17 -20.30 -1.13
CA ARG A 87 -19.76 -20.27 -1.55
C ARG A 87 -19.05 -19.10 -0.88
N PHE A 88 -17.77 -19.30 -0.53
CA PHE A 88 -17.00 -18.30 0.24
C PHE A 88 -15.83 -17.75 -0.56
N LEU A 89 -15.75 -16.42 -0.63
CA LEU A 89 -14.61 -15.69 -1.19
C LEU A 89 -14.11 -14.67 -0.16
N LEU A 90 -13.03 -15.05 0.52
CA LEU A 90 -12.38 -14.31 1.59
C LEU A 90 -11.17 -13.51 1.04
N SER A 91 -10.77 -12.43 1.69
CA SER A 91 -9.46 -11.78 1.44
C SER A 91 -8.69 -11.53 2.74
N GLY A 92 -7.37 -11.35 2.64
CA GLY A 92 -6.56 -10.91 3.78
C GLY A 92 -5.09 -10.63 3.43
N LEU A 93 -4.28 -10.30 4.44
CA LEU A 93 -2.84 -10.06 4.29
C LEU A 93 -2.07 -11.36 3.97
N PRO A 94 -0.85 -11.27 3.40
CA PRO A 94 -0.07 -12.45 3.03
C PRO A 94 0.26 -13.33 4.24
N GLY A 95 -0.12 -14.60 4.17
CA GLY A 95 0.04 -15.61 5.22
C GLY A 95 -1.11 -15.67 6.25
N SER A 96 -2.11 -14.78 6.19
CA SER A 96 -3.23 -14.77 7.14
C SER A 96 -4.12 -16.02 7.05
N SER A 97 -4.18 -16.69 5.89
CA SER A 97 -5.01 -17.89 5.71
C SER A 97 -4.53 -19.12 6.51
N ARG A 98 -3.37 -19.04 7.19
CA ARG A 98 -2.78 -20.17 7.93
C ARG A 98 -3.64 -20.61 9.11
N LEU A 99 -4.01 -19.68 9.99
CA LEU A 99 -4.81 -20.01 11.17
C LEU A 99 -6.18 -20.59 10.77
N LEU A 100 -6.80 -20.07 9.70
CA LEU A 100 -8.04 -20.65 9.18
C LEU A 100 -7.80 -22.08 8.66
N ARG A 101 -6.71 -22.34 7.92
CA ARG A 101 -6.35 -23.69 7.44
C ARG A 101 -6.07 -24.68 8.57
N GLU A 102 -5.49 -24.22 9.67
CA GLU A 102 -5.15 -25.05 10.84
C GLU A 102 -6.38 -25.41 11.69
N LEU A 103 -7.45 -24.62 11.61
CA LEU A 103 -8.69 -24.83 12.36
C LEU A 103 -9.81 -25.50 11.55
N LEU A 104 -9.76 -25.43 10.21
CA LEU A 104 -10.69 -26.12 9.31
C LEU A 104 -10.55 -27.65 9.46
N SER A 105 -11.60 -28.28 9.99
CA SER A 105 -11.65 -29.73 10.26
C SER A 105 -11.90 -30.57 9.00
N SER A 106 -11.70 -31.89 9.06
CA SER A 106 -11.84 -32.79 7.90
C SER A 106 -13.25 -32.88 7.28
N ASN A 107 -14.28 -32.37 7.96
CA ASN A 107 -15.64 -32.22 7.45
C ASN A 107 -15.93 -30.85 6.79
N THR A 108 -14.96 -29.93 6.80
CA THR A 108 -15.13 -28.59 6.25
C THR A 108 -14.65 -28.52 4.79
N PRO A 109 -15.20 -27.61 3.96
CA PRO A 109 -14.72 -27.39 2.60
C PRO A 109 -13.23 -27.04 2.54
N ALA A 110 -12.54 -27.54 1.52
CA ALA A 110 -11.10 -27.30 1.34
C ALA A 110 -10.80 -25.79 1.17
N LEU A 111 -9.75 -25.31 1.84
CA LEU A 111 -9.32 -23.92 1.71
C LEU A 111 -8.37 -23.78 0.51
N GLU A 112 -8.81 -23.10 -0.55
CA GLU A 112 -7.96 -22.74 -1.69
C GLU A 112 -7.31 -21.37 -1.48
N ARG A 113 -5.98 -21.32 -1.53
CA ARG A 113 -5.20 -20.11 -1.21
C ARG A 113 -4.61 -19.50 -2.47
N LEU A 114 -5.19 -18.38 -2.89
CA LEU A 114 -4.73 -17.60 -4.04
C LEU A 114 -3.92 -16.39 -3.55
N SER A 115 -2.99 -15.89 -4.37
CA SER A 115 -2.19 -14.70 -4.02
C SER A 115 -2.09 -13.69 -5.17
N ILE A 116 -2.28 -12.42 -4.82
CA ILE A 116 -2.22 -11.31 -5.78
C ILE A 116 -0.75 -10.96 -6.06
N ALA A 117 -0.32 -11.22 -7.30
CA ALA A 117 1.00 -10.81 -7.77
C ALA A 117 1.13 -9.27 -7.89
N PRO A 118 2.36 -8.73 -7.76
CA PRO A 118 2.67 -7.39 -8.24
C PRO A 118 2.54 -7.33 -9.77
N PHE A 119 2.40 -6.14 -10.35
CA PHE A 119 2.41 -6.00 -11.81
C PHE A 119 3.76 -6.45 -12.40
N THR A 120 3.74 -6.98 -13.63
CA THR A 120 4.96 -7.11 -14.43
C THR A 120 5.52 -5.72 -14.76
N ARG A 121 6.80 -5.61 -15.15
CA ARG A 121 7.38 -4.31 -15.54
C ARG A 121 6.62 -3.62 -16.69
N PRO A 122 6.22 -4.31 -17.79
CA PRO A 122 5.35 -3.74 -18.82
C PRO A 122 3.99 -3.27 -18.30
N ASP A 123 3.29 -4.08 -17.49
CA ASP A 123 1.97 -3.72 -16.96
C ASP A 123 2.07 -2.52 -15.98
N ALA A 124 3.14 -2.48 -15.18
CA ALA A 124 3.42 -1.36 -14.28
C ALA A 124 3.76 -0.06 -15.03
N GLU A 125 4.49 -0.11 -16.15
CA GLU A 125 4.71 1.08 -16.98
C GLU A 125 3.40 1.53 -17.65
N TYR A 126 2.61 0.60 -18.18
CA TYR A 126 1.30 0.92 -18.76
C TYR A 126 0.39 1.59 -17.72
N PHE A 127 0.32 1.04 -16.51
CA PHE A 127 -0.47 1.60 -15.40
C PHE A 127 0.02 2.99 -14.98
N LEU A 128 1.34 3.19 -14.88
CA LEU A 128 1.95 4.50 -14.58
C LEU A 128 1.69 5.57 -15.65
N VAL A 129 1.48 5.17 -16.91
CA VAL A 129 1.25 6.11 -18.02
C VAL A 129 -0.23 6.43 -18.21
N ASN A 130 -1.14 5.46 -17.97
CA ASN A 130 -2.56 5.61 -18.32
C ASN A 130 -3.50 5.79 -17.11
N HIS A 131 -3.09 5.38 -15.90
CA HIS A 131 -3.95 5.35 -14.70
C HIS A 131 -3.38 6.13 -13.49
N CYS A 132 -2.22 6.76 -13.63
CA CYS A 132 -1.58 7.57 -12.58
C CYS A 132 -1.40 9.04 -13.03
N PRO A 133 -1.24 10.00 -12.09
CA PRO A 133 -0.85 11.38 -12.40
C PRO A 133 0.41 11.48 -13.26
N ALA A 134 0.47 12.48 -14.13
CA ALA A 134 1.52 12.61 -15.14
C ALA A 134 2.92 12.84 -14.54
N VAL A 135 3.81 11.84 -14.66
CA VAL A 135 5.18 11.89 -14.15
C VAL A 135 6.22 11.94 -15.29
N PRO A 136 7.19 12.88 -15.26
CA PRO A 136 8.26 12.96 -16.27
C PRO A 136 9.06 11.66 -16.42
N LYS A 137 9.39 11.27 -17.67
CA LYS A 137 10.04 9.97 -18.00
C LYS A 137 11.19 9.58 -17.05
N ARG A 138 12.08 10.53 -16.72
CA ARG A 138 13.24 10.31 -15.83
C ARG A 138 12.88 9.77 -14.44
N HIS A 139 11.71 10.10 -13.90
CA HIS A 139 11.26 9.60 -12.61
C HIS A 139 10.43 8.30 -12.73
N ARG A 140 9.80 8.02 -13.90
CA ARG A 140 9.03 6.78 -14.11
C ARG A 140 9.90 5.54 -13.90
N GLN A 141 11.12 5.53 -14.44
CA GLN A 141 12.07 4.43 -14.22
C GLN A 141 12.54 4.32 -12.76
N ALA A 142 12.66 5.44 -12.04
CA ALA A 142 13.05 5.45 -10.63
C ALA A 142 11.95 4.84 -9.73
N ILE A 143 10.67 5.06 -10.07
CA ILE A 143 9.53 4.42 -9.40
C ILE A 143 9.52 2.91 -9.70
N LEU A 144 9.63 2.53 -10.98
CA LEU A 144 9.67 1.12 -11.43
C LEU A 144 10.86 0.30 -10.91
N ASN A 145 11.90 0.96 -10.40
CA ASN A 145 13.07 0.32 -9.79
C ASN A 145 13.02 0.29 -8.25
N ARG A 146 12.06 0.94 -7.59
CA ARG A 146 11.99 1.08 -6.13
C ARG A 146 10.76 0.43 -5.50
N GLU A 147 9.60 0.59 -6.11
CA GLU A 147 8.34 0.10 -5.55
C GLU A 147 8.13 -1.39 -5.82
N ARG A 148 7.33 -2.07 -4.98
CA ARG A 148 6.94 -3.48 -5.21
C ARG A 148 5.87 -3.64 -6.30
N LEU A 149 5.69 -2.65 -7.16
CA LEU A 149 4.79 -2.63 -8.34
C LEU A 149 3.32 -3.01 -8.07
N TYR A 150 2.78 -2.70 -6.89
CA TYR A 150 1.34 -2.81 -6.62
C TYR A 150 0.58 -1.52 -6.98
N PRO A 151 -0.73 -1.58 -7.34
CA PRO A 151 -1.51 -0.43 -7.81
C PRO A 151 -1.43 0.80 -6.90
N GLN A 152 -1.69 0.64 -5.59
CA GLN A 152 -1.67 1.75 -4.65
C GLN A 152 -0.27 2.36 -4.49
N GLN A 153 0.80 1.55 -4.55
CA GLN A 153 2.18 2.04 -4.44
C GLN A 153 2.58 2.90 -5.64
N LEU A 154 2.16 2.53 -6.85
CA LEU A 154 2.41 3.31 -8.06
C LEU A 154 1.62 4.64 -8.06
N ILE A 155 0.35 4.62 -7.60
CA ILE A 155 -0.45 5.83 -7.36
C ILE A 155 0.21 6.73 -6.31
N GLN A 156 0.64 6.16 -5.18
CA GLN A 156 1.32 6.87 -4.09
C GLN A 156 2.64 7.52 -4.55
N ALA A 157 3.49 6.77 -5.25
CA ALA A 157 4.80 7.25 -5.70
C ALA A 157 4.68 8.37 -6.75
N THR A 158 3.70 8.28 -7.66
CA THR A 158 3.42 9.35 -8.64
C THR A 158 2.81 10.59 -7.99
N TYR A 159 1.86 10.41 -7.06
CA TYR A 159 1.24 11.50 -6.31
C TYR A 159 2.24 12.30 -5.45
N LEU A 160 3.15 11.63 -4.73
CA LEU A 160 4.23 12.29 -3.99
C LEU A 160 5.15 13.12 -4.91
N GLN A 161 5.37 12.65 -6.14
CA GLN A 161 6.19 13.32 -7.15
C GLN A 161 5.45 14.49 -7.84
N GLU A 162 4.12 14.52 -7.84
CA GLU A 162 3.35 15.69 -8.27
C GLU A 162 3.42 16.81 -7.22
N LEU A 163 3.21 16.48 -5.94
CA LEU A 163 3.28 17.45 -4.84
C LEU A 163 4.66 18.13 -4.74
N SER A 164 5.75 17.39 -5.00
CA SER A 164 7.10 17.98 -5.01
C SER A 164 7.30 19.01 -6.13
N GLN A 165 6.64 18.82 -7.28
CA GLN A 165 6.67 19.76 -8.40
C GLN A 165 5.77 20.98 -8.15
N ARG A 166 4.55 20.79 -7.65
CA ARG A 166 3.65 21.90 -7.22
C ARG A 166 4.30 22.76 -6.12
N GLY A 167 5.02 22.13 -5.18
CA GLY A 167 5.82 22.80 -4.14
C GLY A 167 7.09 23.51 -4.63
N PHE A 168 7.41 23.42 -5.92
CA PHE A 168 8.54 24.11 -6.56
C PHE A 168 8.08 25.33 -7.34
N THR A 169 6.99 25.24 -8.12
CA THR A 169 6.46 26.35 -8.93
C THR A 169 6.09 27.58 -8.07
N HIS A 170 5.45 27.36 -6.92
CA HIS A 170 5.12 28.43 -5.95
C HIS A 170 6.34 29.11 -5.30
N ARG A 171 7.52 28.47 -5.31
CA ARG A 171 8.77 29.09 -4.83
C ARG A 171 9.50 29.83 -5.95
N CYS A 172 9.51 29.28 -7.16
CA CYS A 172 10.11 29.95 -8.31
C CYS A 172 9.45 31.29 -8.66
N SER A 173 8.12 31.44 -8.53
CA SER A 173 7.43 32.69 -8.87
C SER A 173 7.80 33.89 -7.98
N ARG A 174 8.29 33.66 -6.75
CA ARG A 174 8.77 34.73 -5.85
C ARG A 174 10.24 35.07 -6.04
N LEU A 175 11.03 34.19 -6.65
CA LEU A 175 12.47 34.39 -6.87
C LEU A 175 12.79 34.86 -8.29
N SER A 176 12.02 34.43 -9.30
CA SER A 176 12.28 34.76 -10.71
C SER A 176 12.21 36.26 -11.00
N ALA A 177 11.23 36.97 -10.44
CA ALA A 177 11.06 38.40 -10.66
C ALA A 177 12.26 39.23 -10.15
N LEU A 178 12.69 38.98 -8.91
CA LEU A 178 13.83 39.70 -8.32
C LEU A 178 15.16 39.31 -8.98
N ALA A 179 15.37 38.02 -9.28
CA ALA A 179 16.57 37.57 -9.97
C ALA A 179 16.68 38.16 -11.39
N ALA A 180 15.59 38.21 -12.15
CA ALA A 180 15.57 38.81 -13.48
C ALA A 180 15.90 40.31 -13.45
N ILE A 181 15.36 41.07 -12.49
CA ILE A 181 15.63 42.50 -12.33
C ILE A 181 17.10 42.76 -11.94
N ILE A 182 17.67 41.94 -11.04
CA ILE A 182 19.09 42.06 -10.64
C ILE A 182 20.01 41.74 -11.82
N ILE A 183 19.72 40.69 -12.59
CA ILE A 183 20.52 40.29 -13.76
C ILE A 183 20.42 41.34 -14.87
N SER A 184 19.22 41.87 -15.18
CA SER A 184 19.07 42.93 -16.19
C SER A 184 19.75 44.24 -15.76
N SER A 185 19.70 44.59 -14.47
CA SER A 185 20.40 45.75 -13.91
C SER A 185 21.92 45.64 -14.11
N LEU A 186 22.52 44.50 -13.74
CA LEU A 186 23.95 44.27 -13.88
C LEU A 186 24.41 44.29 -15.35
N ILE A 187 23.63 43.73 -16.27
CA ILE A 187 23.92 43.76 -17.71
C ILE A 187 23.84 45.20 -18.24
N TRP A 188 22.84 46.00 -17.83
CA TRP A 188 22.69 47.39 -18.28
C TRP A 188 23.82 48.29 -17.75
N VAL A 189 24.25 48.09 -16.50
CA VAL A 189 25.42 48.80 -15.91
C VAL A 189 26.73 48.41 -16.60
N ALA A 190 26.90 47.16 -17.05
CA ALA A 190 28.07 46.75 -17.83
C ALA A 190 28.10 47.44 -19.21
N VAL A 191 27.02 47.32 -20.00
CA VAL A 191 26.94 47.86 -21.37
C VAL A 191 27.06 49.39 -21.41
N THR A 192 26.48 50.10 -20.44
CA THR A 192 26.60 51.57 -20.36
C THR A 192 28.02 52.04 -20.02
N ARG A 193 28.83 51.22 -19.34
CA ARG A 193 30.20 51.57 -18.96
C ARG A 193 31.22 51.36 -20.08
N GLU A 194 30.93 50.47 -21.02
CA GLU A 194 31.83 50.07 -22.11
C GLU A 194 31.76 51.02 -23.33
N LEU A 195 30.69 51.83 -23.43
CA LEU A 195 30.43 52.75 -24.55
C LEU A 195 31.06 54.15 -24.43
N VAL A 196 31.77 54.46 -23.33
CA VAL A 196 32.17 55.85 -22.99
C VAL A 196 33.68 56.13 -23.19
N PHE A 197 34.52 55.12 -23.44
CA PHE A 197 35.97 55.30 -23.53
C PHE A 197 36.58 54.93 -24.90
N GLN A 198 36.98 55.95 -25.65
CA GLN A 198 38.15 55.94 -26.53
C GLN A 198 38.99 57.20 -26.25
N PRO A 199 40.33 57.13 -26.37
CA PRO A 199 40.95 57.57 -27.63
C PRO A 199 42.22 56.80 -28.06
N ASN A 200 42.17 56.28 -29.29
CA ASN A 200 43.06 56.56 -30.44
C ASN A 200 44.59 56.84 -30.30
N HIS A 201 45.41 56.07 -31.05
CA HIS A 201 46.77 56.35 -31.60
C HIS A 201 47.96 56.65 -30.61
N ASP A 202 49.26 56.40 -30.92
CA ASP A 202 49.91 56.02 -32.20
C ASP A 202 51.29 55.26 -32.09
N LYS A 203 51.66 54.55 -33.17
CA LYS A 203 53.02 54.15 -33.71
C LYS A 203 54.15 53.46 -32.90
N GLY A 204 54.68 52.37 -33.50
CA GLY A 204 56.06 51.85 -33.40
C GLY A 204 56.17 50.30 -33.45
N ILE A 205 56.47 49.61 -34.59
CA ILE A 205 57.78 49.39 -35.28
C ILE A 205 58.72 48.47 -34.45
N ILE A 206 59.19 47.27 -34.87
CA ILE A 206 59.10 46.45 -36.13
C ILE A 206 59.37 44.95 -35.84
N ASP A 207 58.93 44.06 -36.77
CA ASP A 207 59.37 42.67 -37.11
C ASP A 207 59.49 41.57 -36.01
N ASP A 208 59.42 40.26 -36.29
CA ASP A 208 59.46 39.51 -37.58
C ASP A 208 58.59 38.20 -37.50
N GLY A 209 58.47 37.46 -38.62
CA GLY A 209 57.91 36.11 -38.87
C GLY A 209 57.01 35.37 -37.84
N ILE A 210 55.80 34.88 -38.17
CA ILE A 210 55.49 33.74 -39.07
C ILE A 210 56.17 32.43 -38.60
N THR A 211 55.50 31.34 -38.20
CA THR A 211 54.06 31.00 -37.92
C THR A 211 54.04 29.94 -36.76
N ASP A 212 53.06 29.07 -36.41
CA ASP A 212 51.81 28.55 -37.03
C ASP A 212 50.83 27.91 -36.00
N ILE A 213 49.71 27.34 -36.48
CA ILE A 213 48.69 26.62 -35.67
C ILE A 213 49.17 25.27 -35.09
N THR A 214 48.76 24.96 -33.85
CA THR A 214 47.82 23.84 -33.57
C THR A 214 47.42 23.76 -32.08
N ARG A 215 46.18 23.31 -31.84
CA ARG A 215 45.49 23.23 -30.55
C ARG A 215 45.64 21.84 -29.91
N THR A 216 46.47 21.69 -28.88
CA THR A 216 46.64 20.41 -28.17
C THR A 216 45.33 19.94 -27.54
N ARG A 217 44.91 18.71 -27.87
CA ARG A 217 43.72 18.05 -27.34
C ARG A 217 44.14 16.96 -26.35
N VAL A 218 43.61 16.99 -25.13
CA VAL A 218 43.82 15.92 -24.14
C VAL A 218 43.06 14.66 -24.61
N PRO A 219 43.69 13.46 -24.58
CA PRO A 219 43.08 12.23 -25.08
C PRO A 219 42.17 11.53 -24.06
N GLU A 220 41.26 10.72 -24.60
CA GLU A 220 40.38 9.77 -23.91
C GLU A 220 40.99 8.35 -23.98
N PRO A 221 40.93 7.54 -22.91
CA PRO A 221 41.23 6.12 -22.97
C PRO A 221 39.97 5.22 -22.89
N GLN A 222 39.86 4.31 -23.85
CA GLN A 222 39.01 3.11 -23.86
C GLN A 222 39.95 1.88 -24.05
N PRO A 223 39.49 0.61 -24.12
CA PRO A 223 38.29 -0.03 -23.56
C PRO A 223 38.63 -1.31 -22.73
N VAL A 224 37.60 -2.13 -22.49
CA VAL A 224 37.54 -3.51 -21.97
C VAL A 224 38.59 -4.49 -22.54
N GLY A 225 38.95 -5.51 -21.76
CA GLY A 225 39.52 -6.78 -22.24
C GLY A 225 39.05 -7.98 -21.41
N ASP A 226 38.70 -9.10 -22.06
CA ASP A 226 38.18 -10.33 -21.45
C ASP A 226 39.29 -11.35 -21.09
N VAL A 227 39.06 -12.15 -20.04
CA VAL A 227 39.66 -13.49 -19.86
C VAL A 227 38.65 -14.42 -19.17
N GLN A 228 38.45 -15.61 -19.73
CA GLN A 228 37.67 -16.70 -19.10
C GLN A 228 38.59 -17.70 -18.38
N SER A 229 38.06 -18.38 -17.35
CA SER A 229 38.50 -19.72 -16.91
C SER A 229 37.40 -20.37 -16.08
N GLU A 230 37.12 -21.65 -16.32
CA GLU A 230 36.08 -22.44 -15.63
C GLU A 230 36.70 -23.49 -14.68
N ASP A 231 35.81 -24.06 -13.84
CA ASP A 231 35.86 -25.40 -13.24
C ASP A 231 37.02 -25.81 -12.30
N VAL A 232 36.72 -25.92 -11.00
CA VAL A 232 37.09 -27.12 -10.21
C VAL A 232 35.93 -27.56 -9.31
N LEU A 233 35.30 -28.67 -9.72
CA LEU A 233 34.60 -29.72 -8.97
C LEU A 233 34.68 -29.75 -7.41
N ALA A 234 33.56 -30.13 -6.78
CA ALA A 234 33.36 -30.21 -5.34
C ALA A 234 33.99 -31.43 -4.60
N ARG A 235 34.25 -31.27 -3.29
CA ARG A 235 34.10 -32.35 -2.29
C ARG A 235 33.74 -31.81 -0.89
N ALA A 236 33.09 -32.66 -0.10
CA ALA A 236 32.53 -32.36 1.23
C ALA A 236 33.52 -32.56 2.39
N ILE A 237 33.13 -32.08 3.58
CA ILE A 237 33.23 -32.68 4.94
C ILE A 237 32.60 -31.61 5.88
N GLU A 238 31.40 -31.78 6.44
CA GLU A 238 30.95 -32.77 7.44
C GLU A 238 31.55 -32.55 8.85
N THR A 239 30.75 -31.99 9.76
CA THR A 239 30.76 -32.35 11.18
C THR A 239 29.55 -31.75 11.89
N ALA A 240 28.65 -32.61 12.38
CA ALA A 240 27.75 -32.26 13.47
C ALA A 240 28.36 -32.80 14.79
N PRO A 241 27.96 -32.23 15.93
CA PRO A 241 27.66 -33.08 17.08
C PRO A 241 26.22 -32.86 17.57
N ALA A 242 25.51 -33.95 17.85
CA ALA A 242 24.22 -33.88 18.52
C ALA A 242 24.41 -33.58 20.01
N ILE A 243 23.54 -32.74 20.60
CA ILE A 243 23.45 -32.59 22.05
C ILE A 243 22.06 -33.02 22.52
N THR A 244 22.11 -34.14 23.24
CA THR A 244 21.09 -34.88 23.98
C THR A 244 19.90 -34.08 24.52
N ARG A 245 18.69 -34.59 24.25
CA ARG A 245 17.43 -34.27 24.93
C ARG A 245 17.35 -34.96 26.30
N PRO A 246 17.12 -34.24 27.41
CA PRO A 246 16.65 -34.84 28.66
C PRO A 246 15.15 -35.11 28.61
N GLU A 247 14.73 -36.29 29.07
CA GLU A 247 13.33 -36.67 29.30
C GLU A 247 13.01 -36.54 30.81
N PRO A 248 11.78 -36.18 31.23
CA PRO A 248 11.55 -35.72 32.61
C PRO A 248 11.44 -36.88 33.63
N PRO A 249 11.81 -36.64 34.91
CA PRO A 249 11.57 -37.61 35.97
C PRO A 249 10.07 -37.68 36.32
N ARG A 250 9.52 -38.91 36.38
CA ARG A 250 8.20 -39.22 36.94
C ARG A 250 8.36 -40.22 38.09
N ALA A 251 8.19 -39.73 39.31
CA ALA A 251 8.03 -40.48 40.56
C ALA A 251 7.67 -39.45 41.67
N GLU A 252 6.85 -39.71 42.68
CA GLU A 252 5.87 -40.79 42.90
C GLU A 252 4.80 -40.31 43.92
N ASP A 253 3.98 -41.23 44.45
CA ASP A 253 2.81 -40.94 45.30
C ASP A 253 3.03 -40.04 46.53
N SER A 254 1.96 -39.28 46.86
CA SER A 254 1.61 -38.94 48.25
C SER A 254 0.13 -38.56 48.35
N SER A 255 -0.71 -39.57 48.61
CA SER A 255 -2.11 -39.40 49.00
C SER A 255 -2.30 -39.83 50.46
N PRO A 256 -3.00 -39.03 51.28
CA PRO A 256 -3.86 -39.55 52.34
C PRO A 256 -5.31 -39.16 52.08
N ALA A 257 -6.25 -40.07 52.38
CA ALA A 257 -7.66 -39.92 52.01
C ALA A 257 -8.60 -40.06 53.23
N LEU A 258 -9.71 -39.30 53.18
CA LEU A 258 -10.97 -39.50 53.94
C LEU A 258 -10.89 -39.26 55.48
N ALA A 259 -11.89 -38.74 56.19
CA ALA A 259 -13.20 -38.10 55.92
C ALA A 259 -13.70 -37.49 57.28
N PRO A 260 -14.97 -37.05 57.53
CA PRO A 260 -16.13 -36.91 56.66
C PRO A 260 -16.96 -35.60 56.81
N MET A 261 -17.97 -35.47 55.93
CA MET A 261 -19.29 -34.82 56.13
C MET A 261 -19.39 -33.39 56.73
N SER A 262 -19.88 -32.47 55.90
CA SER A 262 -21.09 -31.71 56.25
C SER A 262 -21.95 -31.48 55.00
N GLU A 263 -23.20 -31.95 55.05
CA GLU A 263 -24.20 -31.82 53.99
C GLU A 263 -25.20 -30.73 54.40
N THR A 264 -25.41 -29.69 53.58
CA THR A 264 -26.56 -28.76 53.67
C THR A 264 -26.69 -27.91 52.41
N GLU A 265 -27.93 -27.86 51.89
CA GLU A 265 -28.50 -26.86 50.97
C GLU A 265 -28.01 -26.82 49.51
N ALA A 266 -28.88 -26.32 48.62
CA ALA A 266 -28.79 -26.51 47.17
C ALA A 266 -29.25 -25.27 46.38
N ALA A 267 -28.79 -25.20 45.12
CA ALA A 267 -29.08 -24.16 44.11
C ALA A 267 -28.40 -22.79 44.36
N PRO A 268 -28.18 -21.96 43.32
CA PRO A 268 -28.49 -22.19 41.91
C PRO A 268 -27.30 -22.70 41.06
N LYS A 269 -27.65 -23.30 39.93
CA LYS A 269 -26.73 -23.68 38.84
C LYS A 269 -26.10 -22.40 38.25
N PRO A 270 -24.77 -22.33 38.02
CA PRO A 270 -24.19 -21.22 37.28
C PRO A 270 -24.82 -21.17 35.88
N ALA A 271 -25.44 -20.04 35.54
CA ALA A 271 -25.75 -19.75 34.15
C ALA A 271 -24.41 -19.63 33.41
N GLY A 272 -24.21 -20.43 32.37
CA GLY A 272 -23.06 -20.25 31.48
C GLY A 272 -23.07 -18.82 30.91
N PRO A 273 -21.90 -18.26 30.52
CA PRO A 273 -21.83 -16.90 30.02
C PRO A 273 -22.72 -16.77 28.79
N VAL A 274 -23.87 -16.11 28.97
CA VAL A 274 -24.82 -15.84 27.88
C VAL A 274 -24.09 -14.90 26.92
N PHE A 275 -23.78 -15.43 25.72
CA PHE A 275 -23.14 -14.68 24.66
C PHE A 275 -24.14 -13.65 24.12
N SER A 276 -24.25 -12.54 24.83
CA SER A 276 -24.98 -11.36 24.37
C SER A 276 -24.36 -10.95 23.04
N PRO A 277 -25.12 -10.84 21.94
CA PRO A 277 -24.57 -10.36 20.69
C PRO A 277 -23.93 -8.99 20.92
N PRO A 278 -22.73 -8.72 20.37
CA PRO A 278 -22.00 -7.50 20.68
C PRO A 278 -22.87 -6.28 20.37
N LYS A 279 -23.09 -5.46 21.40
CA LYS A 279 -23.83 -4.20 21.28
C LYS A 279 -23.25 -3.42 20.09
N PRO A 280 -24.07 -3.00 19.09
CA PRO A 280 -23.58 -2.35 17.90
C PRO A 280 -22.62 -1.21 18.24
N ALA A 281 -21.45 -1.20 17.61
CA ALA A 281 -20.53 -0.08 17.70
C ALA A 281 -21.27 1.21 17.25
N PRO A 282 -21.01 2.37 17.87
CA PRO A 282 -21.61 3.61 17.41
C PRO A 282 -21.28 3.82 15.93
N PRO A 283 -22.27 4.09 15.05
CA PRO A 283 -22.03 4.24 13.62
C PRO A 283 -20.89 5.21 13.35
N ILE A 284 -19.98 4.86 12.44
CA ILE A 284 -18.83 5.70 12.17
C ILE A 284 -19.30 7.06 11.63
N ALA A 285 -19.10 8.09 12.46
CA ALA A 285 -19.34 9.47 12.08
C ALA A 285 -18.41 9.84 10.93
N LEU A 286 -18.97 9.93 9.72
CA LEU A 286 -18.27 10.42 8.55
C LEU A 286 -17.91 11.90 8.78
N ALA A 287 -16.63 12.19 8.79
CA ALA A 287 -16.07 13.50 9.12
C ALA A 287 -16.08 14.47 7.94
N GLU A 288 -16.96 14.28 6.95
CA GLU A 288 -16.88 14.94 5.63
C GLU A 288 -16.95 16.47 5.73
N THR A 289 -17.86 17.02 6.55
CA THR A 289 -17.90 18.48 6.83
C THR A 289 -16.60 18.98 7.49
N ALA A 290 -16.03 18.20 8.40
CA ALA A 290 -14.79 18.55 9.10
C ALA A 290 -13.53 18.38 8.23
N LEU A 291 -13.61 17.60 7.15
CA LEU A 291 -12.59 17.41 6.11
C LEU A 291 -12.70 18.50 5.02
N MET A 292 -13.91 18.89 4.62
CA MET A 292 -14.15 20.04 3.73
C MET A 292 -13.66 21.36 4.35
N ALA A 293 -13.70 21.48 5.68
CA ALA A 293 -13.16 22.64 6.40
C ALA A 293 -11.62 22.66 6.56
N ARG A 294 -10.89 21.62 6.14
CA ARG A 294 -9.42 21.56 6.26
C ARG A 294 -8.72 22.44 5.24
N GLN A 295 -7.55 22.97 5.59
CA GLN A 295 -6.71 23.70 4.65
C GLN A 295 -6.28 22.75 3.50
N PRO A 296 -6.61 23.03 2.22
CA PRO A 296 -6.41 22.06 1.13
C PRO A 296 -4.93 21.67 0.92
N ASN A 297 -4.00 22.56 1.30
CA ASN A 297 -2.55 22.35 1.20
C ASN A 297 -1.94 21.55 2.37
N HIS A 298 -2.68 21.34 3.46
CA HIS A 298 -2.24 20.47 4.56
C HIS A 298 -2.32 19.00 4.17
N VAL A 299 -1.60 18.17 4.93
CA VAL A 299 -1.34 16.76 4.65
C VAL A 299 -1.92 15.91 5.77
N THR A 300 -2.50 14.76 5.43
CA THR A 300 -2.97 13.73 6.34
C THR A 300 -2.38 12.38 5.93
N ILE A 301 -2.44 11.37 6.80
CA ILE A 301 -1.97 10.01 6.51
C ILE A 301 -3.20 9.11 6.39
N GLN A 302 -3.48 8.60 5.19
CA GLN A 302 -4.44 7.52 5.02
C GLN A 302 -3.78 6.21 5.49
N LEU A 303 -4.31 5.63 6.56
CA LEU A 303 -3.78 4.41 7.19
C LEU A 303 -4.29 3.14 6.50
N MET A 304 -5.59 3.08 6.23
CA MET A 304 -6.25 1.95 5.58
C MET A 304 -7.45 2.40 4.75
N GLN A 305 -8.01 1.45 4.01
CA GLN A 305 -9.37 1.51 3.47
C GLN A 305 -10.02 0.14 3.69
N ALA A 306 -11.30 0.10 4.07
CA ALA A 306 -12.07 -1.14 4.24
C ALA A 306 -13.46 -0.98 3.61
N SER A 307 -14.08 -2.09 3.20
CA SER A 307 -15.50 -2.11 2.82
C SER A 307 -16.42 -2.20 4.04
N ASP A 308 -16.00 -2.91 5.09
CA ASP A 308 -16.68 -2.97 6.39
C ASP A 308 -16.24 -1.80 7.28
N PRO A 309 -17.16 -0.94 7.79
CA PRO A 309 -16.80 0.10 8.73
C PRO A 309 -16.25 -0.44 10.06
N ASP A 310 -16.64 -1.62 10.54
CA ASP A 310 -16.20 -2.11 11.85
C ASP A 310 -14.69 -2.39 11.89
N ASN A 311 -14.07 -2.73 10.76
CA ASN A 311 -12.61 -2.85 10.65
C ASN A 311 -11.89 -1.50 10.90
N ILE A 312 -12.49 -0.37 10.49
CA ILE A 312 -12.00 0.97 10.79
C ILE A 312 -12.11 1.27 12.29
N THR A 313 -13.22 0.88 12.93
CA THR A 313 -13.42 1.02 14.38
C THR A 313 -12.42 0.16 15.16
N LYS A 314 -12.22 -1.11 14.77
CA LYS A 314 -11.23 -2.01 15.38
C LYS A 314 -9.84 -1.41 15.35
N LEU A 315 -9.34 -0.97 14.19
CA LEU A 315 -7.98 -0.44 14.07
C LEU A 315 -7.80 0.87 14.86
N ARG A 316 -8.77 1.80 14.79
CA ARG A 316 -8.75 3.04 15.58
C ARG A 316 -8.66 2.76 17.08
N ASN A 317 -9.43 1.79 17.57
CA ASN A 317 -9.48 1.44 18.98
C ASN A 317 -8.23 0.66 19.42
N ARG A 318 -7.72 -0.28 18.60
CA ARG A 318 -6.52 -1.10 18.87
C ARG A 318 -5.27 -0.24 19.08
N HIS A 319 -5.13 0.86 18.34
CA HIS A 319 -3.95 1.75 18.38
C HIS A 319 -4.24 3.14 18.97
N ASN A 320 -5.38 3.34 19.64
CA ASN A 320 -5.80 4.61 20.26
C ASN A 320 -5.64 5.85 19.35
N LEU A 321 -6.08 5.75 18.09
CA LEU A 321 -5.75 6.72 17.04
C LEU A 321 -6.60 7.99 17.09
N ASP A 322 -5.99 9.08 17.52
CA ASP A 322 -6.58 10.43 17.57
C ASP A 322 -5.51 11.51 17.26
N PRO A 323 -5.83 12.60 16.53
CA PRO A 323 -7.07 12.87 15.80
C PRO A 323 -7.20 12.01 14.53
N THR A 324 -8.33 11.34 14.37
CA THR A 324 -8.68 10.59 13.16
C THR A 324 -9.93 11.14 12.46
N PHE A 325 -9.99 10.95 11.14
CA PHE A 325 -11.13 11.28 10.30
C PHE A 325 -11.48 10.08 9.43
N VAL A 326 -12.77 9.88 9.13
CA VAL A 326 -13.23 8.87 8.16
C VAL A 326 -14.11 9.53 7.13
N TYR A 327 -13.93 9.18 5.86
CA TYR A 327 -14.82 9.59 4.76
C TYR A 327 -15.20 8.40 3.89
N LEU A 328 -16.26 8.56 3.10
CA LEU A 328 -16.72 7.54 2.18
C LEU A 328 -16.19 7.81 0.76
N ARG A 329 -15.34 6.92 0.25
CA ARG A 329 -14.88 6.89 -1.14
C ARG A 329 -15.74 5.92 -1.93
N GLN A 330 -16.08 6.26 -3.18
CA GLN A 330 -16.87 5.40 -4.06
C GLN A 330 -16.04 4.95 -5.27
N VAL A 331 -16.05 3.66 -5.56
CA VAL A 331 -15.30 3.03 -6.66
C VAL A 331 -16.25 2.14 -7.46
N GLY A 332 -16.82 2.69 -8.54
CA GLY A 332 -17.96 2.09 -9.22
C GLY A 332 -19.18 2.04 -8.27
N GLN A 333 -19.70 0.84 -8.01
CA GLN A 333 -20.77 0.61 -7.01
C GLN A 333 -20.25 0.39 -5.58
N GLN A 334 -18.93 0.23 -5.40
CA GLN A 334 -18.35 -0.11 -4.10
C GLN A 334 -18.17 1.14 -3.23
N ARG A 335 -18.59 1.04 -1.96
CA ARG A 335 -18.37 2.04 -0.91
C ARG A 335 -17.19 1.60 -0.04
N LEU A 336 -16.20 2.46 0.12
CA LEU A 336 -15.00 2.22 0.91
C LEU A 336 -14.85 3.30 1.98
N TYR A 337 -14.66 2.88 3.23
CA TYR A 337 -14.36 3.77 4.34
C TYR A 337 -12.84 3.98 4.39
N CYS A 338 -12.39 5.22 4.24
CA CYS A 338 -10.96 5.55 4.27
C CYS A 338 -10.60 6.19 5.62
N LEU A 339 -9.72 5.55 6.39
CA LEU A 339 -9.23 6.06 7.67
C LEU A 339 -8.06 7.01 7.47
N LEU A 340 -8.22 8.25 7.91
CA LEU A 340 -7.22 9.32 7.88
C LEU A 340 -6.74 9.63 9.29
N LEU A 341 -5.44 9.85 9.46
CA LEU A 341 -4.77 10.21 10.69
C LEU A 341 -4.09 11.57 10.55
N GLY A 342 -4.38 12.48 11.49
CA GLY A 342 -3.67 13.74 11.65
C GLY A 342 -3.99 14.82 10.61
N ASP A 343 -3.59 16.04 10.97
CA ASP A 343 -3.57 17.24 10.13
C ASP A 343 -2.18 17.86 10.27
N TYR A 344 -1.36 17.76 9.23
CA TYR A 344 0.06 18.11 9.22
C TYR A 344 0.31 19.28 8.25
N PRO A 345 1.02 20.34 8.67
CA PRO A 345 1.22 21.53 7.83
C PRO A 345 2.19 21.32 6.66
N SER A 346 2.88 20.18 6.58
CA SER A 346 3.82 19.88 5.49
C SER A 346 3.97 18.38 5.23
N MET A 347 4.46 18.05 4.04
CA MET A 347 4.83 16.69 3.64
C MET A 347 5.92 16.08 4.54
N GLU A 348 6.78 16.91 5.12
CA GLU A 348 7.88 16.48 6.00
C GLU A 348 7.41 16.21 7.43
N ALA A 349 6.47 17.00 7.94
CA ALA A 349 5.78 16.71 9.20
C ALA A 349 5.03 15.38 9.09
N ALA A 350 4.24 15.19 8.03
CA ALA A 350 3.56 13.92 7.75
C ALA A 350 4.54 12.75 7.49
N ALA A 351 5.70 12.97 6.88
CA ALA A 351 6.73 11.95 6.70
C ALA A 351 7.47 11.60 8.00
N THR A 352 7.44 12.48 9.00
CA THR A 352 7.97 12.20 10.34
C THR A 352 6.95 11.44 11.17
N ALA A 353 5.69 11.88 11.19
CA ALA A 353 4.59 11.17 11.84
C ALA A 353 4.41 9.72 11.30
N LEU A 354 4.54 9.53 9.98
CA LEU A 354 4.48 8.20 9.36
C LEU A 354 5.63 7.27 9.80
N ARG A 355 6.82 7.80 10.08
CA ARG A 355 7.95 7.02 10.61
C ARG A 355 7.72 6.57 12.05
N SER A 356 7.09 7.40 12.87
CA SER A 356 6.76 7.11 14.28
C SER A 356 5.56 6.18 14.50
N LEU A 357 4.87 5.71 13.45
CA LEU A 357 3.82 4.70 13.57
C LEU A 357 4.36 3.36 14.12
N SER A 358 3.47 2.51 14.66
CA SER A 358 3.81 1.13 15.01
C SER A 358 4.17 0.31 13.76
N GLN A 359 4.81 -0.85 13.94
CA GLN A 359 5.16 -1.70 12.80
C GLN A 359 3.92 -2.22 12.07
N GLU A 360 2.92 -2.68 12.80
CA GLU A 360 1.59 -3.08 12.28
C GLU A 360 0.97 -1.98 11.40
N LEU A 361 0.94 -0.73 11.89
CA LEU A 361 0.43 0.42 11.13
C LEU A 361 1.29 0.80 9.92
N ARG A 362 2.58 0.42 9.87
CA ARG A 362 3.44 0.60 8.69
C ARG A 362 3.22 -0.51 7.66
N ASP A 363 2.92 -1.72 8.08
CA ASP A 363 2.70 -2.88 7.19
C ASP A 363 1.35 -2.80 6.44
N LEU A 364 0.39 -2.00 6.95
CA LEU A 364 -0.81 -1.55 6.21
C LEU A 364 -0.52 -0.65 4.99
N GLY A 365 0.74 -0.29 4.73
CA GLY A 365 1.12 0.58 3.61
C GLY A 365 0.52 2.00 3.68
N PRO A 366 0.61 2.70 4.83
CA PRO A 366 -0.01 4.01 5.01
C PRO A 366 0.60 5.05 4.07
N TRP A 367 -0.21 5.99 3.60
CA TRP A 367 0.22 6.96 2.59
C TRP A 367 -0.24 8.40 2.86
N ARG A 368 0.63 9.35 2.50
CA ARG A 368 0.41 10.79 2.72
C ARG A 368 -0.45 11.36 1.60
N ARG A 369 -1.54 12.03 1.95
CA ARG A 369 -2.47 12.71 1.04
C ARG A 369 -2.65 14.17 1.48
N THR A 370 -2.82 15.10 0.55
CA THR A 370 -3.31 16.44 0.89
C THR A 370 -4.82 16.43 1.12
N PHE A 371 -5.32 17.35 1.93
CA PHE A 371 -6.77 17.49 2.08
C PHE A 371 -7.46 17.89 0.77
N ALA A 372 -6.81 18.65 -0.12
CA ALA A 372 -7.34 18.90 -1.48
C ALA A 372 -7.72 17.60 -2.20
N ALA A 373 -6.81 16.62 -2.23
CA ALA A 373 -7.04 15.33 -2.90
C ALA A 373 -8.02 14.39 -2.18
N VAL A 374 -8.48 14.75 -0.97
CA VAL A 374 -9.57 14.09 -0.23
C VAL A 374 -10.90 14.83 -0.49
N GLN A 375 -10.86 16.17 -0.49
CA GLN A 375 -11.97 17.06 -0.82
C GLN A 375 -12.45 16.84 -2.26
N ASP A 376 -11.52 16.67 -3.21
CA ASP A 376 -11.80 16.28 -4.60
C ASP A 376 -12.55 14.94 -4.68
N GLU A 377 -12.15 13.92 -3.91
CA GLU A 377 -12.80 12.60 -3.90
C GLU A 377 -14.19 12.61 -3.27
N ILE A 378 -14.38 13.33 -2.16
CA ILE A 378 -15.70 13.47 -1.52
C ILE A 378 -16.64 14.25 -2.45
N SER A 379 -16.14 15.33 -3.09
CA SER A 379 -16.91 16.12 -4.05
C SER A 379 -17.32 15.29 -5.28
N ALA A 380 -16.40 14.48 -5.82
CA ALA A 380 -16.67 13.60 -6.95
C ALA A 380 -17.66 12.44 -6.63
N ARG A 381 -18.00 12.20 -5.36
CA ARG A 381 -19.08 11.29 -4.92
C ARG A 381 -20.45 11.97 -4.85
N SER A 382 -20.51 13.30 -4.97
CA SER A 382 -21.76 14.10 -4.87
C SER A 382 -22.42 14.42 -6.22
N HIS A 383 -21.92 13.80 -7.29
CA HIS A 383 -22.34 13.95 -8.69
C HIS A 383 -22.54 12.57 -9.33
#